data_AF-A0A084DCK7-F1
#
_entry.id   AF-A0A084DCK7-F1
#
_cell.length_a   1.000
_cell.length_b   1.000
_cell.length_c   1.000
_cell.angle_alpha   90.00
_cell.angle_beta   90.00
_cell.angle_gamma   90.00
#
_symmetry.space_group_name_H-M   'P 1'
#
loop_
_entity.id
_entity.type
_entity.pdbx_description
1 polymer ?
#
loop_
_entity_poly.entity_id
_entity_poly.type
_entity_poly.pdbx_seq_one_letter_code
_entity_poly.pdbx_strand_id
1 'polypeptide(L)'
;MQIDIKTSSVQPIRNTYAYTARRFGDKPASRYQEASFDIQEEVNFHYRPLWEPERELYDKARSSIEMADWYALKDPRQFYYGTYTMARARQQDVFESNFALAERSGFVARVSAAFLEFVRDVLVPLRHYEWAANMNNDYVTAYGYGAALTNATMFATMDRLGTAQYLTRIGLMFDPQQGPLLDAAKDAWLQGAQWQPLRAAVERSFVCRDFFELFVAQDLVFDGYVYPFVRRCVESWADERGGMELAMLTAFMNDWFDETKGWVDSVIRTVVGESEANRDRVERWTSERRAVIQPAVASIAQGLGERVPEGLLAELDASFEARIQKLGLAGRGGAA
;
A
#
# COMPACT_ATOMS: atom_id res chain seq x y z
N MET A 1 -23.86 -25.09 34.09
CA MET A 1 -23.31 -24.54 35.35
C MET A 1 -22.01 -23.85 35.01
N GLN A 2 -22.06 -22.52 34.87
CA GLN A 2 -20.90 -21.70 34.49
C GLN A 2 -20.11 -21.41 35.78
N ILE A 3 -18.86 -21.87 35.85
CA ILE A 3 -18.00 -21.65 37.00
C ILE A 3 -17.38 -20.26 36.82
N ASP A 4 -17.92 -19.25 37.51
CA ASP A 4 -17.31 -17.93 37.58
C ASP A 4 -16.20 -17.93 38.64
N ILE A 5 -14.96 -17.81 38.17
CA ILE A 5 -13.79 -17.70 39.03
C ILE A 5 -13.81 -16.32 39.69
N LYS A 6 -14.03 -16.27 41.01
CA LYS A 6 -13.93 -15.02 41.77
C LYS A 6 -12.48 -14.56 41.84
N THR A 7 -12.21 -13.37 41.31
CA THR A 7 -10.93 -12.68 41.43
C THR A 7 -11.07 -11.49 42.38
N SER A 8 -10.04 -11.24 43.21
CA SER A 8 -9.99 -10.03 44.03
C SER A 8 -9.65 -8.84 43.14
N SER A 9 -10.53 -7.84 43.07
CA SER A 9 -10.28 -6.60 42.33
C SER A 9 -9.56 -5.57 43.19
N VAL A 10 -8.55 -4.92 42.63
CA VAL A 10 -7.87 -3.76 43.22
C VAL A 10 -8.39 -2.51 42.54
N GLN A 11 -8.76 -1.48 43.31
CA GLN A 11 -9.21 -0.20 42.77
C GLN A 11 -8.00 0.59 42.23
N PRO A 12 -7.91 0.86 40.92
CA PRO A 12 -6.80 1.62 40.36
C PRO A 12 -6.94 3.12 40.66
N ILE A 13 -5.82 3.84 40.78
CA ILE A 13 -5.81 5.30 41.00
C ILE A 13 -6.27 6.05 39.74
N ARG A 14 -6.01 5.50 38.55
CA ARG A 14 -6.41 6.00 37.23
C ARG A 14 -6.50 4.83 36.25
N ASN A 15 -7.24 4.97 35.15
CA ASN A 15 -7.45 3.86 34.23
C ASN A 15 -6.46 3.80 33.05
N THR A 16 -5.87 4.94 32.67
CA THR A 16 -4.96 5.05 31.51
C THR A 16 -3.99 6.23 31.70
N TYR A 17 -3.13 6.47 30.71
CA TYR A 17 -2.21 7.61 30.70
C TYR A 17 -2.95 8.94 30.58
N ALA A 18 -2.35 10.00 31.12
CA ALA A 18 -2.98 11.31 31.15
C ALA A 18 -3.29 11.88 29.75
N TYR A 19 -2.42 11.64 28.76
CA TYR A 19 -2.65 12.07 27.37
C TYR A 19 -3.80 11.30 26.71
N THR A 20 -3.84 9.97 26.92
CA THR A 20 -4.94 9.12 26.45
C THR A 20 -6.28 9.53 27.08
N ALA A 21 -6.29 9.82 28.39
CA ALA A 21 -7.48 10.29 29.09
C ALA A 21 -7.98 11.66 28.58
N ARG A 22 -7.08 12.59 28.21
CA ARG A 22 -7.47 13.87 27.61
C ARG A 22 -8.21 13.68 26.28
N ARG A 23 -7.84 12.68 25.47
CA ARG A 23 -8.50 12.39 24.19
C ARG A 23 -9.77 11.56 24.31
N PHE A 24 -9.78 10.54 25.17
CA PHE A 24 -10.81 9.50 25.16
C PHE A 24 -11.62 9.39 26.47
N GLY A 25 -11.29 10.21 27.47
CA GLY A 25 -11.81 10.15 28.84
C GLY A 25 -11.03 9.20 29.74
N ASP A 26 -11.12 9.38 31.06
CA ASP A 26 -10.49 8.49 32.06
C ASP A 26 -11.27 7.18 32.20
N LYS A 27 -11.03 6.29 31.26
CA LYS A 27 -11.56 4.92 31.20
C LYS A 27 -10.47 3.98 30.68
N PRO A 28 -10.59 2.67 30.88
CA PRO A 28 -9.65 1.72 30.29
C PRO A 28 -9.54 1.93 28.78
N ALA A 29 -8.33 2.21 28.31
CA ALA A 29 -8.06 2.46 26.90
C ALA A 29 -7.72 1.15 26.15
N SER A 30 -7.92 1.15 24.84
CA SER A 30 -7.46 0.02 24.01
C SER A 30 -5.95 0.04 23.87
N ARG A 31 -5.35 -1.13 23.57
CA ARG A 31 -3.92 -1.23 23.26
C ARG A 31 -3.52 -0.31 22.10
N TYR A 32 -4.37 -0.19 21.09
CA TYR A 32 -4.15 0.71 19.96
C TYR A 32 -4.12 2.18 20.38
N GLN A 33 -5.04 2.60 21.26
CA GLN A 33 -5.09 3.98 21.76
C GLN A 33 -3.82 4.37 22.51
N GLU A 34 -3.35 3.52 23.44
CA GLU A 34 -2.12 3.80 24.20
C GLU A 34 -0.85 3.70 23.35
N ALA A 35 -0.86 2.92 22.26
CA ALA A 35 0.29 2.72 21.39
C ALA A 35 0.38 3.70 20.21
N SER A 36 -0.63 4.55 19.97
CA SER A 36 -0.71 5.33 18.72
C SER A 36 -1.08 6.81 18.88
N PHE A 37 -1.56 7.25 20.04
CA PHE A 37 -2.03 8.63 20.22
C PHE A 37 -1.13 9.44 21.16
N ASP A 38 -0.73 10.62 20.73
CA ASP A 38 0.15 11.58 21.44
C ASP A 38 1.49 11.02 21.93
N ILE A 39 2.03 10.02 21.23
CA ILE A 39 3.34 9.44 21.57
C ILE A 39 4.50 10.11 20.82
N GLN A 40 4.21 10.88 19.78
CA GLN A 40 5.20 11.66 19.02
C GLN A 40 5.55 12.94 19.78
N GLU A 41 6.82 13.33 19.76
CA GLU A 41 7.26 14.64 20.23
C GLU A 41 6.70 15.77 19.34
N GLU A 42 6.25 16.87 19.96
CA GLU A 42 5.59 17.97 19.23
C GLU A 42 6.27 19.33 19.38
N VAL A 43 7.05 19.54 20.44
CA VAL A 43 7.58 20.87 20.80
C VAL A 43 8.95 20.77 21.48
N ASN A 44 9.64 21.91 21.61
CA ASN A 44 10.91 22.06 22.32
C ASN A 44 12.06 21.23 21.72
N PHE A 45 12.09 21.12 20.40
CA PHE A 45 13.22 20.53 19.70
C PHE A 45 14.48 21.36 19.94
N HIS A 46 15.57 20.69 20.33
CA HIS A 46 16.80 21.37 20.74
C HIS A 46 17.64 21.86 19.55
N TYR A 47 17.46 21.24 18.38
CA TYR A 47 18.26 21.48 17.19
C TYR A 47 17.38 21.46 15.94
N ARG A 48 17.73 22.28 14.95
CA ARG A 48 17.16 22.20 13.60
C ARG A 48 17.76 21.01 12.84
N PRO A 49 17.02 20.36 11.93
CA PRO A 49 17.59 19.35 11.06
C PRO A 49 18.70 19.94 10.18
N LEU A 50 19.86 19.30 10.12
CA LEU A 50 20.98 19.77 9.28
C LEU A 50 20.67 19.66 7.77
N TRP A 51 19.74 18.79 7.40
CA TRP A 51 19.37 18.50 6.02
C TRP A 51 18.13 19.29 5.54
N GLU A 52 17.44 20.01 6.43
CA GLU A 52 16.31 20.91 6.13
C GLU A 52 16.17 21.98 7.25
N PRO A 53 17.10 22.95 7.30
CA PRO A 53 17.20 23.89 8.44
C PRO A 53 15.99 24.83 8.61
N GLU A 54 15.17 24.99 7.56
CA GLU A 54 13.97 25.81 7.55
C GLU A 54 12.76 25.18 8.26
N ARG A 55 12.83 23.90 8.63
CA ARG A 55 11.77 23.16 9.33
C ARG A 55 12.16 22.78 10.75
N GLU A 56 11.18 22.38 11.56
CA GLU A 56 11.43 21.64 12.81
C GLU A 56 11.50 20.13 12.58
N LEU A 57 11.93 19.38 13.59
CA LEU A 57 11.64 17.94 13.65
C LEU A 57 10.11 17.78 13.73
N TYR A 58 9.55 16.80 13.02
CA TYR A 58 8.09 16.59 12.97
C TYR A 58 7.27 17.86 12.68
N ASP A 59 7.61 18.58 11.61
CA ASP A 59 6.95 19.81 11.19
C ASP A 59 5.73 19.53 10.30
N LYS A 60 4.55 19.97 10.74
CA LYS A 60 3.26 19.82 10.02
C LYS A 60 3.30 20.46 8.63
N ALA A 61 4.09 21.53 8.45
CA ALA A 61 4.15 22.27 7.21
C ALA A 61 5.00 21.58 6.12
N ARG A 62 5.47 20.34 6.36
CA ARG A 62 5.97 19.42 5.32
C ARG A 62 4.88 18.90 4.38
N SER A 63 3.61 19.10 4.73
CA SER A 63 2.51 19.01 3.78
C SER A 63 1.78 20.35 3.67
N SER A 64 1.20 20.58 2.51
CA SER A 64 0.26 21.68 2.26
C SER A 64 -1.16 21.39 2.75
N ILE A 65 -1.41 20.18 3.25
CA ILE A 65 -2.66 19.80 3.94
C ILE A 65 -2.66 20.38 5.35
N GLU A 66 -3.81 20.91 5.76
CA GLU A 66 -4.02 21.48 7.09
C GLU A 66 -5.02 20.64 7.87
N MET A 67 -4.66 20.22 9.07
CA MET A 67 -5.54 19.47 9.97
C MET A 67 -5.59 20.15 11.33
N ALA A 68 -6.78 20.29 11.91
CA ALA A 68 -6.94 20.73 13.29
C ALA A 68 -6.31 19.70 14.25
N ASP A 69 -6.47 18.41 13.96
CA ASP A 69 -5.84 17.31 14.68
C ASP A 69 -5.37 16.22 13.71
N TRP A 70 -4.06 16.11 13.54
CA TRP A 70 -3.45 15.09 12.69
C TRP A 70 -3.68 13.65 13.19
N TYR A 71 -3.97 13.45 14.47
CA TYR A 71 -4.35 12.12 15.00
C TYR A 71 -5.77 11.69 14.61
N ALA A 72 -6.52 12.54 13.90
CA ALA A 72 -7.73 12.11 13.19
C ALA A 72 -7.41 11.14 12.04
N LEU A 73 -6.19 11.22 11.47
CA LEU A 73 -5.70 10.32 10.44
C LEU A 73 -5.24 9.02 11.10
N LYS A 74 -6.07 7.98 10.99
CA LYS A 74 -5.87 6.73 11.72
C LYS A 74 -6.30 5.52 10.91
N ASP A 75 -5.68 4.39 11.22
CA ASP A 75 -6.05 3.10 10.68
C ASP A 75 -7.28 2.51 11.41
N PRO A 76 -8.43 2.31 10.74
CA PRO A 76 -9.61 1.69 11.34
C PRO A 76 -9.40 0.22 11.75
N ARG A 77 -8.37 -0.47 11.21
CA ARG A 77 -8.01 -1.84 11.61
C ARG A 77 -7.41 -1.90 13.02
N GLN A 78 -7.04 -0.75 13.59
CA GLN A 78 -6.42 -0.63 14.92
C GLN A 78 -5.13 -1.45 15.05
N PHE A 79 -4.32 -1.44 13.99
CA PHE A 79 -2.99 -2.03 14.03
C PHE A 79 -2.07 -1.18 14.92
N TYR A 80 -1.62 -1.81 16.01
CA TYR A 80 -0.34 -1.48 16.65
C TYR A 80 0.62 -2.64 16.36
N TYR A 81 1.90 -2.48 16.70
CA TYR A 81 2.94 -3.45 16.31
C TYR A 81 2.52 -4.92 16.49
N GLY A 82 2.00 -5.28 17.67
CA GLY A 82 1.59 -6.65 17.96
C GLY A 82 0.47 -7.19 17.07
N THR A 83 -0.63 -6.43 16.89
CA THR A 83 -1.75 -6.88 16.05
C THR A 83 -1.38 -6.93 14.57
N TYR A 84 -0.54 -6.00 14.10
CA TYR A 84 0.04 -6.04 12.76
C TYR A 84 0.87 -7.32 12.54
N THR A 85 1.86 -7.59 13.41
CA THR A 85 2.74 -8.76 13.23
C THR A 85 1.97 -10.07 13.33
N MET A 86 0.95 -10.16 14.18
CA MET A 86 0.10 -11.35 14.26
C MET A 86 -0.74 -11.56 12.99
N ALA A 87 -1.27 -10.48 12.40
CA ALA A 87 -2.01 -10.57 11.15
C ALA A 87 -1.10 -11.03 10.00
N ARG A 88 0.08 -10.42 9.86
CA ARG A 88 1.06 -10.78 8.83
C ARG A 88 1.65 -12.17 9.01
N ALA A 89 1.90 -12.62 10.24
CA ALA A 89 2.35 -13.98 10.50
C ALA A 89 1.35 -15.03 9.99
N ARG A 90 0.04 -14.84 10.24
CA ARG A 90 -0.99 -15.76 9.73
C ARG A 90 -1.06 -15.76 8.20
N GLN A 91 -0.95 -14.60 7.58
CA GLN A 91 -0.95 -14.48 6.11
C GLN A 91 0.31 -15.13 5.50
N GLN A 92 1.48 -14.94 6.12
CA GLN A 92 2.74 -15.59 5.75
C GLN A 92 2.61 -17.12 5.81
N ASP A 93 2.04 -17.69 6.87
CA ASP A 93 1.90 -19.16 7.00
C ASP A 93 1.05 -19.76 5.87
N VAL A 94 -0.04 -19.09 5.48
CA VAL A 94 -0.87 -19.48 4.33
C VAL A 94 -0.05 -19.41 3.05
N PHE A 95 0.72 -18.34 2.88
CA PHE A 95 1.49 -18.12 1.67
C PHE A 95 2.65 -19.12 1.50
N GLU A 96 3.38 -19.43 2.58
CA GLU A 96 4.38 -20.50 2.59
C GLU A 96 3.78 -21.85 2.22
N SER A 97 2.57 -22.12 2.72
CA SER A 97 1.83 -23.34 2.38
C SER A 97 1.48 -23.38 0.89
N ASN A 98 1.09 -22.25 0.29
CA ASN A 98 0.82 -22.13 -1.14
C ASN A 98 2.08 -22.38 -1.98
N PHE A 99 3.22 -21.79 -1.60
CA PHE A 99 4.52 -22.03 -2.25
C PHE A 99 4.89 -23.50 -2.22
N ALA A 100 4.84 -24.13 -1.04
CA ALA A 100 5.17 -25.53 -0.89
C ALA A 100 4.21 -26.44 -1.69
N LEU A 101 2.95 -26.06 -1.85
CA LEU A 101 2.00 -26.80 -2.68
C LEU A 101 2.31 -26.65 -4.19
N ALA A 102 2.63 -25.45 -4.66
CA ALA A 102 3.01 -25.23 -6.05
C ALA A 102 4.28 -26.02 -6.43
N GLU A 103 5.28 -26.05 -5.54
CA GLU A 103 6.50 -26.85 -5.73
C GLU A 103 6.18 -28.35 -5.81
N ARG A 104 5.42 -28.87 -4.83
CA ARG A 104 5.03 -30.30 -4.80
C ARG A 104 4.14 -30.71 -5.96
N SER A 105 3.34 -29.79 -6.50
CA SER A 105 2.50 -30.08 -7.64
C SER A 105 3.34 -30.33 -8.90
N GLY A 106 4.61 -29.88 -8.95
CA GLY A 106 5.41 -29.89 -10.18
C GLY A 106 5.04 -28.74 -11.12
N PHE A 107 4.50 -27.66 -10.57
CA PHE A 107 4.04 -26.45 -11.28
C PHE A 107 5.02 -26.00 -12.37
N VAL A 108 6.29 -25.81 -12.01
CA VAL A 108 7.36 -25.30 -12.89
C VAL A 108 7.52 -26.10 -14.17
N ALA A 109 7.40 -27.43 -14.09
CA ALA A 109 7.65 -28.33 -15.22
C ALA A 109 6.49 -28.38 -16.23
N ARG A 110 5.34 -27.76 -15.91
CA ARG A 110 4.08 -27.95 -16.67
C ARG A 110 3.53 -26.68 -17.31
N VAL A 111 4.07 -25.52 -16.96
CA VAL A 111 3.62 -24.24 -17.53
C VAL A 111 4.07 -24.10 -18.97
N SER A 112 3.31 -23.36 -19.77
CA SER A 112 3.67 -23.04 -21.16
C SER A 112 4.79 -21.99 -21.21
N ALA A 113 5.46 -21.89 -22.36
CA ALA A 113 6.43 -20.81 -22.59
C ALA A 113 5.77 -19.41 -22.46
N ALA A 114 4.55 -19.28 -22.96
CA ALA A 114 3.74 -18.08 -22.84
C ALA A 114 3.51 -17.68 -21.37
N PHE A 115 3.20 -18.65 -20.50
CA PHE A 115 3.03 -18.41 -19.07
C PHE A 115 4.33 -17.92 -18.43
N LEU A 116 5.46 -18.55 -18.76
CA LEU A 116 6.76 -18.14 -18.22
C LEU A 116 7.14 -16.71 -18.67
N GLU A 117 6.86 -16.34 -19.91
CA GLU A 117 7.02 -14.97 -20.41
C GLU A 117 6.18 -13.98 -19.60
N PHE A 118 4.93 -14.31 -19.27
CA PHE A 118 4.09 -13.45 -18.43
C PHE A 118 4.70 -13.25 -17.04
N VAL A 119 5.18 -14.34 -16.42
CA VAL A 119 5.85 -14.25 -15.11
C VAL A 119 7.10 -13.36 -15.21
N ARG A 120 7.96 -13.59 -16.20
CA ARG A 120 9.23 -12.88 -16.38
C ARG A 120 9.05 -11.41 -16.77
N ASP A 121 8.13 -11.11 -17.68
CA ASP A 121 8.03 -9.80 -18.34
C ASP A 121 6.97 -8.90 -17.73
N VAL A 122 6.02 -9.46 -16.96
CA VAL A 122 4.94 -8.72 -16.31
C VAL A 122 4.93 -8.86 -14.80
N LEU A 123 4.90 -10.08 -14.25
CA LEU A 123 4.70 -10.27 -12.82
C LEU A 123 5.94 -9.91 -12.00
N VAL A 124 7.10 -10.51 -12.30
CA VAL A 124 8.34 -10.31 -11.54
C VAL A 124 8.85 -8.86 -11.59
N PRO A 125 8.78 -8.11 -12.72
CA PRO A 125 9.21 -6.72 -12.76
C PRO A 125 8.46 -5.80 -11.80
N LEU A 126 7.23 -6.14 -11.38
CA LEU A 126 6.47 -5.37 -10.39
C LEU A 126 7.18 -5.31 -9.03
N ARG A 127 8.15 -6.17 -8.74
CA ARG A 127 8.99 -6.04 -7.53
C ARG A 127 9.70 -4.68 -7.45
N HIS A 128 9.95 -4.04 -8.59
CA HIS A 128 10.54 -2.70 -8.67
C HIS A 128 9.52 -1.60 -8.36
N TYR A 129 8.25 -1.81 -8.74
CA TYR A 129 7.14 -0.96 -8.30
C TYR A 129 6.93 -1.08 -6.79
N GLU A 130 6.91 -2.29 -6.25
CA GLU A 130 6.78 -2.53 -4.81
C GLU A 130 7.96 -1.94 -4.03
N TRP A 131 9.19 -2.04 -4.54
CA TRP A 131 10.34 -1.37 -3.93
C TRP A 131 10.19 0.17 -3.95
N ALA A 132 9.66 0.73 -5.03
CA ALA A 132 9.37 2.16 -5.07
C ALA A 132 8.28 2.56 -4.07
N ALA A 133 7.21 1.76 -3.96
CA ALA A 133 6.15 1.96 -2.98
C ALA A 133 6.67 1.87 -1.54
N ASN A 134 7.58 0.92 -1.26
CA ASN A 134 8.29 0.81 0.01
C ASN A 134 9.00 2.13 0.34
N MET A 135 9.83 2.64 -0.56
CA MET A 135 10.56 3.90 -0.35
C MET A 135 9.61 5.10 -0.17
N ASN A 136 8.52 5.16 -0.93
CA ASN A 136 7.52 6.21 -0.81
C ASN A 136 6.80 6.17 0.55
N ASN A 137 6.38 4.98 1.00
CA ASN A 137 5.74 4.82 2.31
C ASN A 137 6.72 5.09 3.47
N ASP A 138 7.99 4.71 3.34
CA ASP A 138 9.04 5.04 4.32
C ASP A 138 9.25 6.56 4.43
N TYR A 139 9.27 7.27 3.29
CA TYR A 139 9.29 8.72 3.27
C TYR A 139 8.06 9.30 3.99
N VAL A 140 6.86 8.77 3.75
CA VAL A 140 5.63 9.22 4.44
C VAL A 140 5.72 8.95 5.95
N THR A 141 6.30 7.82 6.38
CA THR A 141 6.54 7.58 7.81
C THR A 141 7.52 8.57 8.41
N ALA A 142 8.62 8.86 7.71
CA ALA A 142 9.68 9.72 8.22
C ALA A 142 9.25 11.20 8.33
N TYR A 143 8.42 11.66 7.40
CA TYR A 143 8.05 13.07 7.28
C TYR A 143 6.59 13.39 7.60
N GLY A 144 5.74 12.37 7.69
CA GLY A 144 4.35 12.50 8.11
C GLY A 144 4.23 12.94 9.57
N TYR A 145 3.08 13.52 9.92
CA TYR A 145 2.81 13.99 11.27
C TYR A 145 1.75 13.13 11.95
N GLY A 146 2.02 12.73 13.19
CA GLY A 146 1.14 11.97 14.06
C GLY A 146 1.41 10.47 13.98
N ALA A 147 1.70 9.86 15.13
CA ALA A 147 2.06 8.45 15.22
C ALA A 147 0.97 7.49 14.69
N ALA A 148 -0.30 7.89 14.74
CA ALA A 148 -1.40 7.09 14.19
C ALA A 148 -1.29 6.89 12.67
N LEU A 149 -0.89 7.93 11.92
CA LEU A 149 -0.65 7.83 10.48
C LEU A 149 0.69 7.14 10.21
N THR A 150 1.76 7.57 10.87
CA THR A 150 3.12 7.11 10.55
C THR A 150 3.35 5.64 10.93
N ASN A 151 2.65 5.12 11.95
CA ASN A 151 2.61 3.69 12.25
C ASN A 151 1.98 2.89 11.08
N ALA A 152 0.83 3.36 10.58
CA ALA A 152 0.13 2.68 9.49
C ALA A 152 0.94 2.66 8.19
N THR A 153 1.61 3.78 7.86
CA THR A 153 2.48 3.85 6.68
C THR A 153 3.74 2.99 6.86
N MET A 154 4.29 2.86 8.07
CA MET A 154 5.44 1.98 8.32
C MET A 154 5.07 0.49 8.16
N PHE A 155 3.85 0.11 8.56
CA PHE A 155 3.34 -1.23 8.27
C PHE A 155 3.20 -1.45 6.76
N ALA A 156 2.63 -0.48 6.04
CA ALA A 156 2.56 -0.54 4.57
C ALA A 156 3.97 -0.65 3.94
N THR A 157 4.96 0.12 4.40
CA THR A 157 6.37 0.04 3.97
C THR A 157 6.87 -1.40 4.02
N MET A 158 6.71 -2.07 5.16
CA MET A 158 7.19 -3.45 5.33
C MET A 158 6.39 -4.45 4.49
N ASP A 159 5.09 -4.23 4.31
CA ASP A 159 4.26 -5.06 3.43
C ASP A 159 4.70 -4.98 1.96
N ARG A 160 5.10 -3.79 1.48
CA ARG A 160 5.67 -3.63 0.14
C ARG A 160 6.96 -4.41 -0.03
N LEU A 161 7.83 -4.37 0.98
CA LEU A 161 9.07 -5.17 0.96
C LEU A 161 8.75 -6.67 0.88
N GLY A 162 7.81 -7.16 1.69
CA GLY A 162 7.34 -8.54 1.63
C GLY A 162 6.79 -8.92 0.25
N THR A 163 5.99 -8.03 -0.34
CA THR A 163 5.44 -8.22 -1.70
C THR A 163 6.54 -8.30 -2.75
N ALA A 164 7.53 -7.41 -2.70
CA ALA A 164 8.69 -7.44 -3.60
C ALA A 164 9.51 -8.74 -3.44
N GLN A 165 9.67 -9.23 -2.21
CA GLN A 165 10.34 -10.51 -1.91
C GLN A 165 9.56 -11.69 -2.49
N TYR A 166 8.24 -11.69 -2.37
CA TYR A 166 7.41 -12.75 -2.92
C TYR A 166 7.38 -12.77 -4.44
N LEU A 167 7.27 -11.61 -5.11
CA LEU A 167 7.44 -11.52 -6.56
C LEU A 167 8.81 -12.05 -7.00
N THR A 168 9.86 -11.74 -6.24
CA THR A 168 11.21 -12.29 -6.46
C THR A 168 11.22 -13.82 -6.31
N ARG A 169 10.57 -14.36 -5.28
CA ARG A 169 10.51 -15.81 -5.03
C ARG A 169 9.71 -16.56 -6.09
N ILE A 170 8.62 -15.97 -6.63
CA ILE A 170 7.92 -16.52 -7.80
C ILE A 170 8.90 -16.65 -8.96
N GLY A 171 9.68 -15.61 -9.24
CA GLY A 171 10.71 -15.66 -10.28
C GLY A 171 11.74 -16.76 -10.04
N LEU A 172 12.26 -16.87 -8.82
CA LEU A 172 13.24 -17.91 -8.45
C LEU A 172 12.69 -19.34 -8.58
N MET A 173 11.38 -19.53 -8.40
CA MET A 173 10.76 -20.84 -8.59
C MET A 173 10.95 -21.38 -10.02
N PHE A 174 10.96 -20.49 -11.01
CA PHE A 174 11.18 -20.83 -12.42
C PHE A 174 12.64 -20.72 -12.86
N ASP A 175 13.56 -20.40 -11.94
CA ASP A 175 14.95 -20.15 -12.24
C ASP A 175 15.87 -21.19 -11.58
N PRO A 176 16.16 -22.31 -12.26
CA PRO A 176 17.02 -23.36 -11.71
C PRO A 176 18.46 -22.89 -11.46
N GLN A 177 18.88 -21.77 -12.04
CA GLN A 177 20.22 -21.18 -11.87
C GLN A 177 20.24 -20.01 -10.87
N GLN A 178 19.08 -19.63 -10.31
CA GLN A 178 18.93 -18.57 -9.30
C GLN A 178 19.57 -17.23 -9.70
N GLY A 179 19.15 -16.64 -10.81
CA GLY A 179 19.63 -15.33 -11.25
C GLY A 179 19.10 -14.89 -12.63
N PRO A 180 19.28 -15.67 -13.70
CA PRO A 180 18.96 -15.25 -15.06
C PRO A 180 17.54 -14.72 -15.28
N LEU A 181 16.53 -15.30 -14.63
CA LEU A 181 15.15 -14.82 -14.76
C LEU A 181 14.97 -13.46 -14.07
N LEU A 182 15.58 -13.28 -12.89
CA LEU A 182 15.53 -12.01 -12.17
C LEU A 182 16.29 -10.90 -12.91
N ASP A 183 17.39 -11.25 -13.57
CA ASP A 183 18.16 -10.33 -14.42
C ASP A 183 17.34 -9.95 -15.66
N ALA A 184 16.69 -10.91 -16.32
CA ALA A 184 15.80 -10.64 -17.45
C ALA A 184 14.59 -9.78 -17.05
N ALA A 185 13.97 -10.04 -15.88
CA ALA A 185 12.87 -9.24 -15.36
C ALA A 185 13.32 -7.80 -15.02
N LYS A 186 14.55 -7.64 -14.52
CA LYS A 186 15.14 -6.31 -14.30
C LYS A 186 15.43 -5.60 -15.62
N ASP A 187 15.93 -6.31 -16.62
CA ASP A 187 16.15 -5.75 -17.95
C ASP A 187 14.82 -5.32 -18.60
N ALA A 188 13.77 -6.14 -18.47
CA ALA A 188 12.42 -5.79 -18.88
C ALA A 188 11.94 -4.48 -18.23
N TRP A 189 12.15 -4.31 -16.91
CA TRP A 189 11.84 -3.05 -16.22
C TRP A 189 12.66 -1.86 -16.74
N LEU A 190 13.96 -2.04 -16.94
CA LEU A 190 14.88 -0.96 -17.29
C LEU A 190 14.78 -0.53 -18.76
N GLN A 191 14.58 -1.47 -19.67
CA GLN A 191 14.66 -1.26 -21.12
C GLN A 191 13.33 -1.48 -21.84
N GLY A 192 12.40 -2.26 -21.26
CA GLY A 192 11.12 -2.56 -21.87
C GLY A 192 10.27 -1.30 -22.03
N ALA A 193 9.91 -0.98 -23.27
CA ALA A 193 9.13 0.21 -23.61
C ALA A 193 7.81 0.29 -22.84
N GLN A 194 7.17 -0.86 -22.60
CA GLN A 194 5.90 -0.98 -21.86
C GLN A 194 6.02 -0.55 -20.39
N TRP A 195 7.22 -0.63 -19.81
CA TRP A 195 7.47 -0.30 -18.40
C TRP A 195 7.90 1.14 -18.20
N GLN A 196 8.42 1.81 -19.23
CA GLN A 196 9.03 3.13 -19.08
C GLN A 196 8.07 4.20 -18.53
N PRO A 197 6.77 4.23 -18.90
CA PRO A 197 5.86 5.20 -18.29
C PRO A 197 5.65 4.98 -16.79
N LEU A 198 5.51 3.73 -16.33
CA LEU A 198 5.37 3.42 -14.90
C LEU A 198 6.67 3.70 -14.16
N ARG A 199 7.81 3.29 -14.73
CA ARG A 199 9.13 3.56 -14.18
C ARG A 199 9.37 5.06 -14.01
N ALA A 200 9.05 5.86 -15.01
CA ALA A 200 9.16 7.33 -14.91
C ALA A 200 8.20 7.90 -13.85
N ALA A 201 7.00 7.35 -13.70
CA ALA A 201 6.05 7.77 -12.67
C ALA A 201 6.58 7.54 -11.25
N VAL A 202 7.15 6.35 -10.99
CA VAL A 202 7.73 6.04 -9.67
C VAL A 202 9.06 6.77 -9.42
N GLU A 203 9.91 6.95 -10.43
CA GLU A 203 11.14 7.75 -10.26
C GLU A 203 10.81 9.22 -9.95
N ARG A 204 9.74 9.77 -10.53
CA ARG A 204 9.24 11.12 -10.20
C ARG A 204 8.63 11.19 -8.80
N SER A 205 8.05 10.11 -8.28
CA SER A 205 7.50 10.14 -6.92
C SER A 205 8.59 10.26 -5.86
N PHE A 206 9.81 9.75 -6.12
CA PHE A 206 10.94 9.87 -5.20
C PHE A 206 11.42 11.30 -4.93
N VAL A 207 11.01 12.25 -5.78
CA VAL A 207 11.34 13.67 -5.61
C VAL A 207 10.13 14.50 -5.15
N CYS A 208 8.99 13.85 -4.87
CA CYS A 208 7.83 14.49 -4.27
C CYS A 208 8.13 14.84 -2.80
N ARG A 209 8.09 16.13 -2.46
CA ARG A 209 8.43 16.60 -1.11
C ARG A 209 7.27 16.59 -0.13
N ASP A 210 6.07 16.92 -0.60
CA ASP A 210 4.86 16.86 0.22
C ASP A 210 4.51 15.40 0.49
N PHE A 211 4.58 15.00 1.76
CA PHE A 211 4.36 13.61 2.14
C PHE A 211 2.91 13.15 1.87
N PHE A 212 1.94 14.06 1.95
CA PHE A 212 0.54 13.70 1.72
C PHE A 212 0.23 13.64 0.23
N GLU A 213 0.83 14.50 -0.59
CA GLU A 213 0.81 14.35 -2.05
C GLU A 213 1.41 13.00 -2.47
N LEU A 214 2.50 12.58 -1.83
CA LEU A 214 3.13 11.28 -2.07
C LEU A 214 2.23 10.11 -1.65
N PHE A 215 1.57 10.21 -0.49
CA PHE A 215 0.57 9.24 -0.03
C PHE A 215 -0.62 9.11 -1.00
N VAL A 216 -1.14 10.24 -1.50
CA VAL A 216 -2.19 10.25 -2.53
C VAL A 216 -1.69 9.59 -3.82
N ALA A 217 -0.48 9.94 -4.27
CA ALA A 217 0.08 9.37 -5.49
C ALA A 217 0.24 7.85 -5.40
N GLN A 218 0.89 7.35 -4.36
CA GLN A 218 1.23 5.94 -4.21
C GLN A 218 0.02 5.09 -3.78
N ASP A 219 -0.52 5.36 -2.59
CA ASP A 219 -1.44 4.46 -1.89
C ASP A 219 -2.90 4.61 -2.37
N LEU A 220 -3.29 5.81 -2.81
CA LEU A 220 -4.61 6.01 -3.40
C LEU A 220 -4.60 5.71 -4.89
N VAL A 221 -3.79 6.43 -5.68
CA VAL A 221 -3.90 6.44 -7.14
C VAL A 221 -3.15 5.29 -7.79
N PHE A 222 -1.84 5.15 -7.58
CA PHE A 222 -1.04 4.14 -8.29
C PHE A 222 -1.51 2.73 -7.95
N ASP A 223 -1.67 2.42 -6.66
CA ASP A 223 -2.19 1.13 -6.25
C ASP A 223 -3.63 0.87 -6.69
N GLY A 224 -4.44 1.93 -6.71
CA GLY A 224 -5.82 1.88 -7.20
C GLY A 224 -5.94 1.41 -8.66
N TYR A 225 -4.85 1.49 -9.42
CA TYR A 225 -4.77 1.00 -10.79
C TYR A 225 -3.94 -0.29 -10.90
N VAL A 226 -2.75 -0.34 -10.27
CA VAL A 226 -1.81 -1.45 -10.44
C VAL A 226 -2.34 -2.75 -9.83
N TYR A 227 -2.85 -2.75 -8.60
CA TYR A 227 -3.33 -3.99 -7.96
C TYR A 227 -4.53 -4.58 -8.70
N PRO A 228 -5.59 -3.80 -9.02
CA PRO A 228 -6.70 -4.33 -9.80
C PRO A 228 -6.29 -4.79 -11.20
N PHE A 229 -5.39 -4.07 -11.89
CA PHE A 229 -4.88 -4.49 -13.20
C PHE A 229 -4.19 -5.85 -13.13
N VAL A 230 -3.25 -6.00 -12.20
CA VAL A 230 -2.47 -7.24 -12.03
C VAL A 230 -3.37 -8.40 -11.62
N ARG A 231 -4.34 -8.18 -10.72
CA ARG A 231 -5.34 -9.18 -10.35
C ARG A 231 -6.06 -9.73 -11.58
N ARG A 232 -6.58 -8.85 -12.45
CA ARG A 232 -7.31 -9.24 -13.66
C ARG A 232 -6.41 -9.93 -14.69
N CYS A 233 -5.15 -9.50 -14.82
CA CYS A 233 -4.15 -10.18 -15.65
C CYS A 233 -3.74 -11.55 -15.12
N VAL A 234 -3.77 -11.79 -13.81
CA VAL A 234 -3.55 -13.13 -13.25
C VAL A 234 -4.77 -14.02 -13.48
N GLU A 235 -5.97 -13.49 -13.26
CA GLU A 235 -7.23 -14.21 -13.45
C GLU A 235 -7.45 -14.65 -14.91
N SER A 236 -6.88 -13.95 -15.90
CA SER A 236 -6.95 -14.38 -17.30
C SER A 236 -6.22 -15.69 -17.59
N TRP A 237 -5.39 -16.18 -16.66
CA TRP A 237 -4.74 -17.49 -16.75
C TRP A 237 -5.52 -18.61 -16.08
N ALA A 238 -6.72 -18.36 -15.54
CA ALA A 238 -7.46 -19.33 -14.72
C ALA A 238 -7.69 -20.69 -15.40
N ASP A 239 -7.95 -20.69 -16.71
CA ASP A 239 -8.22 -21.91 -17.49
C ASP A 239 -6.94 -22.58 -18.03
N GLU A 240 -5.79 -21.94 -17.89
CA GLU A 240 -4.50 -22.44 -18.36
C GLU A 240 -3.82 -23.35 -17.34
N ARG A 241 -2.98 -24.27 -17.82
CA ARG A 241 -2.15 -25.11 -16.94
C ARG A 241 -1.21 -24.22 -16.11
N GLY A 242 -1.41 -24.21 -14.80
CA GLY A 242 -0.66 -23.37 -13.87
C GLY A 242 -1.40 -22.13 -13.37
N GLY A 243 -2.60 -21.84 -13.90
CA GLY A 243 -3.41 -20.69 -13.48
C GLY A 243 -3.80 -20.72 -12.00
N MET A 244 -4.18 -21.90 -11.50
CA MET A 244 -4.51 -22.08 -10.08
C MET A 244 -3.30 -21.81 -9.19
N GLU A 245 -2.14 -22.39 -9.50
CA GLU A 245 -0.91 -22.12 -8.75
C GLU A 245 -0.51 -20.64 -8.82
N LEU A 246 -0.65 -19.99 -9.97
CA LEU A 246 -0.41 -18.55 -10.09
C LEU A 246 -1.30 -17.75 -9.13
N ALA A 247 -2.60 -18.01 -9.16
CA ALA A 247 -3.57 -17.35 -8.30
C ALA A 247 -3.24 -17.55 -6.80
N MET A 248 -2.81 -18.75 -6.43
CA MET A 248 -2.36 -19.06 -5.06
C MET A 248 -1.07 -18.31 -4.68
N LEU A 249 -0.11 -18.20 -5.59
CA LEU A 249 1.16 -17.51 -5.40
C LEU A 249 1.02 -15.98 -5.41
N THR A 250 -0.11 -15.45 -5.90
CA THR A 250 -0.41 -14.01 -5.86
C THR A 250 -1.55 -13.65 -4.90
N ALA A 251 -2.10 -14.62 -4.17
CA ALA A 251 -3.25 -14.41 -3.27
C ALA A 251 -2.96 -13.37 -2.18
N PHE A 252 -1.74 -13.38 -1.62
CA PHE A 252 -1.33 -12.42 -0.59
C PHE A 252 -1.52 -10.97 -1.06
N MET A 253 -1.08 -10.63 -2.29
CA MET A 253 -1.18 -9.27 -2.83
C MET A 253 -2.64 -8.82 -2.95
N ASN A 254 -3.51 -9.75 -3.34
CA ASN A 254 -4.93 -9.50 -3.47
C ASN A 254 -5.60 -9.27 -2.10
N ASP A 255 -5.39 -10.18 -1.17
CA ASP A 255 -5.96 -10.10 0.18
C ASP A 255 -5.43 -8.86 0.92
N TRP A 256 -4.14 -8.57 0.75
CA TRP A 256 -3.49 -7.38 1.29
C TRP A 256 -4.15 -6.11 0.76
N PHE A 257 -4.32 -5.97 -0.56
CA PHE A 257 -4.94 -4.77 -1.13
C PHE A 257 -6.40 -4.58 -0.67
N ASP A 258 -7.17 -5.67 -0.58
CA ASP A 258 -8.55 -5.61 -0.09
C ASP A 258 -8.62 -5.24 1.39
N GLU A 259 -7.67 -5.68 2.21
CA GLU A 259 -7.53 -5.27 3.61
C GLU A 259 -7.09 -3.80 3.72
N THR A 260 -6.15 -3.34 2.89
CA THR A 260 -5.44 -2.08 3.10
C THR A 260 -6.11 -0.87 2.44
N LYS A 261 -6.81 -1.04 1.32
CA LYS A 261 -7.48 0.09 0.66
C LYS A 261 -8.45 0.84 1.59
N GLY A 262 -9.05 0.14 2.56
CA GLY A 262 -10.00 0.72 3.51
C GLY A 262 -9.37 1.73 4.49
N TRP A 263 -8.12 1.53 4.93
CA TRP A 263 -7.47 2.50 5.81
C TRP A 263 -7.01 3.74 5.03
N VAL A 264 -6.55 3.55 3.79
CA VAL A 264 -6.26 4.65 2.86
C VAL A 264 -7.52 5.48 2.62
N ASP A 265 -8.63 4.82 2.29
CA ASP A 265 -9.93 5.47 2.08
C ASP A 265 -10.39 6.25 3.32
N SER A 266 -10.14 5.71 4.52
CA SER A 266 -10.44 6.40 5.78
C SER A 266 -9.62 7.68 5.93
N VAL A 267 -8.31 7.63 5.69
CA VAL A 267 -7.41 8.80 5.78
C VAL A 267 -7.81 9.87 4.77
N ILE A 268 -8.02 9.50 3.50
CA ILE A 268 -8.41 10.44 2.44
C ILE A 268 -9.75 11.11 2.77
N ARG A 269 -10.75 10.33 3.20
CA ARG A 269 -12.07 10.87 3.58
C ARG A 269 -11.97 11.86 4.73
N THR A 270 -11.14 11.58 5.73
CA THR A 270 -10.93 12.50 6.86
C THR A 270 -10.32 13.82 6.38
N VAL A 271 -9.29 13.78 5.55
CA VAL A 271 -8.65 15.00 5.01
C VAL A 271 -9.59 15.81 4.12
N VAL A 272 -10.34 15.14 3.23
CA VAL A 272 -11.34 15.77 2.35
C VAL A 272 -12.50 16.38 3.13
N GLY A 273 -12.85 15.78 4.27
CA GLY A 273 -13.90 16.28 5.16
C GLY A 273 -13.47 17.45 6.07
N GLU A 274 -12.16 17.66 6.25
CA GLU A 274 -11.61 18.70 7.13
C GLU A 274 -11.86 20.12 6.59
N SER A 275 -11.63 20.34 5.29
CA SER A 275 -11.82 21.64 4.65
C SER A 275 -11.99 21.55 3.13
N GLU A 276 -12.61 22.55 2.53
CA GLU A 276 -12.70 22.69 1.06
C GLU A 276 -11.31 22.81 0.43
N ALA A 277 -10.40 23.60 1.05
CA ALA A 277 -9.04 23.76 0.55
C ALA A 277 -8.23 22.44 0.57
N ASN A 278 -8.44 21.55 1.53
CA ASN A 278 -7.82 20.22 1.51
C ASN A 278 -8.41 19.35 0.40
N ARG A 279 -9.75 19.38 0.24
CA ARG A 279 -10.43 18.64 -0.83
C ARG A 279 -9.89 19.04 -2.20
N ASP A 280 -9.80 20.34 -2.48
CA ASP A 280 -9.31 20.85 -3.78
C ASP A 280 -7.87 20.40 -4.07
N ARG A 281 -7.00 20.39 -3.04
CA ARG A 281 -5.62 19.89 -3.16
C ARG A 281 -5.59 18.40 -3.49
N VAL A 282 -6.33 17.58 -2.75
CA VAL A 282 -6.39 16.13 -2.95
C VAL A 282 -7.01 15.80 -4.30
N GLU A 283 -8.03 16.53 -4.73
CA GLU A 283 -8.67 16.37 -6.03
C GLU A 283 -7.70 16.66 -7.17
N ARG A 284 -7.00 17.80 -7.10
CA ARG A 284 -5.96 18.16 -8.06
C ARG A 284 -4.88 17.09 -8.15
N TRP A 285 -4.30 16.67 -7.01
CA TRP A 285 -3.28 15.63 -6.99
C TRP A 285 -3.80 14.32 -7.55
N THR A 286 -5.02 13.91 -7.19
CA THR A 286 -5.64 12.69 -7.71
C THR A 286 -5.77 12.74 -9.22
N SER A 287 -6.23 13.87 -9.78
CA SER A 287 -6.36 14.08 -11.22
C SER A 287 -5.00 14.04 -11.94
N GLU A 288 -4.00 14.78 -11.43
CA GLU A 288 -2.65 14.83 -11.99
C GLU A 288 -1.98 13.45 -11.98
N ARG A 289 -2.10 12.71 -10.87
CA ARG A 289 -1.52 11.36 -10.74
C ARG A 289 -2.27 10.33 -11.58
N ARG A 290 -3.59 10.49 -11.74
CA ARG A 290 -4.40 9.66 -12.64
C ARG A 290 -3.97 9.82 -14.10
N ALA A 291 -3.70 11.05 -14.53
CA ALA A 291 -3.19 11.34 -15.88
C ALA A 291 -1.82 10.71 -16.16
N VAL A 292 -1.05 10.36 -15.11
CA VAL A 292 0.23 9.66 -15.22
C VAL A 292 0.05 8.14 -15.24
N ILE A 293 -0.75 7.58 -14.32
CA ILE A 293 -0.86 6.12 -14.17
C ILE A 293 -1.68 5.47 -15.30
N GLN A 294 -2.66 6.16 -15.87
CA GLN A 294 -3.50 5.62 -16.94
C GLN A 294 -2.69 5.26 -18.19
N PRO A 295 -1.86 6.15 -18.77
CA PRO A 295 -0.96 5.78 -19.85
C PRO A 295 0.02 4.66 -19.47
N ALA A 296 0.44 4.59 -18.21
CA ALA A 296 1.39 3.58 -17.76
C ALA A 296 0.77 2.17 -17.75
N VAL A 297 -0.41 2.01 -17.17
CA VAL A 297 -1.14 0.73 -17.21
C VAL A 297 -1.53 0.38 -18.65
N ALA A 298 -1.94 1.36 -19.45
CA ALA A 298 -2.22 1.13 -20.87
C ALA A 298 -0.99 0.64 -21.65
N SER A 299 0.20 1.15 -21.33
CA SER A 299 1.45 0.72 -21.98
C SER A 299 1.81 -0.72 -21.61
N ILE A 300 1.66 -1.11 -20.34
CA ILE A 300 1.84 -2.50 -19.90
C ILE A 300 0.82 -3.42 -20.59
N ALA A 301 -0.45 -2.98 -20.66
CA ALA A 301 -1.50 -3.71 -21.35
C ALA A 301 -1.21 -3.92 -22.84
N GLN A 302 -0.71 -2.89 -23.54
CA GLN A 302 -0.28 -3.02 -24.94
C GLN A 302 0.84 -4.04 -25.11
N GLY A 303 1.81 -4.07 -24.18
CA GLY A 303 2.88 -5.07 -24.18
C GLY A 303 2.38 -6.51 -24.00
N LEU A 304 1.25 -6.70 -23.33
CA LEU A 304 0.59 -8.00 -23.12
C LEU A 304 -0.29 -8.45 -24.29
N GLY A 305 -0.74 -7.52 -25.14
CA GLY A 305 -1.56 -7.80 -26.32
C GLY A 305 -2.87 -8.53 -25.99
N GLU A 306 -3.18 -9.59 -26.71
CA GLU A 306 -4.42 -10.40 -26.58
C GLU A 306 -4.59 -11.05 -25.20
N ARG A 307 -3.55 -11.07 -24.35
CA ARG A 307 -3.62 -11.61 -23.00
C ARG A 307 -4.27 -10.66 -21.99
N VAL A 308 -4.54 -9.41 -22.38
CA VAL A 308 -5.29 -8.47 -21.54
C VAL A 308 -6.79 -8.71 -21.74
N PRO A 309 -7.57 -8.93 -20.66
CA PRO A 309 -9.01 -9.03 -20.76
C PRO A 309 -9.63 -7.84 -21.50
N GLU A 310 -10.55 -8.12 -22.42
CA GLU A 310 -11.26 -7.09 -23.18
C GLU A 310 -11.97 -6.10 -22.24
N GLY A 311 -11.83 -4.80 -22.49
CA GLY A 311 -12.46 -3.76 -21.69
C GLY A 311 -11.81 -3.49 -20.32
N LEU A 312 -10.72 -4.20 -19.95
CA LEU A 312 -10.09 -4.06 -18.62
C LEU A 312 -9.75 -2.60 -18.27
N LEU A 313 -9.14 -1.84 -19.18
CA LEU A 313 -8.77 -0.44 -18.89
C LEU A 313 -9.99 0.44 -18.55
N ALA A 314 -11.13 0.21 -19.21
CA ALA A 314 -12.37 0.93 -18.93
C ALA A 314 -12.99 0.47 -17.59
N GLU A 315 -12.90 -0.82 -17.26
CA GLU A 315 -13.32 -1.37 -15.96
C GLU A 315 -12.53 -0.74 -14.81
N LEU A 316 -11.19 -0.66 -14.96
CA LEU A 316 -10.30 -0.02 -13.99
C LEU A 316 -10.67 1.44 -13.78
N ASP A 317 -10.91 2.17 -14.86
CA ASP A 317 -11.33 3.57 -14.80
C ASP A 317 -12.66 3.75 -14.07
N ALA A 318 -13.65 2.91 -14.36
CA ALA A 318 -14.96 2.98 -13.72
C ALA A 318 -14.90 2.60 -12.23
N SER A 319 -14.09 1.60 -11.88
CA SER A 319 -13.89 1.17 -10.49
C SER A 319 -13.18 2.25 -9.66
N PHE A 320 -12.10 2.82 -10.20
CA PHE A 320 -11.35 3.89 -9.53
C PHE A 320 -12.21 5.15 -9.39
N GLU A 321 -12.97 5.50 -10.43
CA GLU A 321 -13.95 6.58 -10.42
C GLU A 321 -14.99 6.42 -9.30
N ALA A 322 -15.60 5.23 -9.20
CA ALA A 322 -16.56 4.94 -8.14
C ALA A 322 -15.93 5.00 -6.74
N ARG A 323 -14.64 4.66 -6.61
CA ARG A 323 -13.89 4.78 -5.35
C ARG A 323 -13.71 6.25 -4.96
N ILE A 324 -13.18 7.10 -5.84
CA ILE A 324 -12.89 8.51 -5.52
C ILE A 324 -14.15 9.31 -5.22
N GLN A 325 -15.27 9.05 -5.92
CA GLN A 325 -16.56 9.67 -5.63
C GLN A 325 -17.05 9.33 -4.22
N LYS A 326 -16.88 8.08 -3.78
CA LYS A 326 -17.20 7.67 -2.41
C LYS A 326 -16.31 8.36 -1.37
N LEU A 327 -15.14 8.87 -1.75
CA LEU A 327 -14.24 9.61 -0.85
C LEU A 327 -14.58 11.10 -0.76
N GLY A 328 -15.54 11.58 -1.54
CA GLY A 328 -15.95 13.00 -1.57
C GLY A 328 -15.13 13.87 -2.51
N LEU A 329 -14.41 13.26 -3.47
CA LEU A 329 -13.71 13.96 -4.55
C LEU A 329 -14.60 14.02 -5.80
N ALA A 330 -14.45 15.06 -6.62
CA ALA A 330 -15.13 15.05 -7.90
C ALA A 330 -14.56 13.98 -8.83
N GLY A 331 -15.46 13.42 -9.62
CA GLY A 331 -15.14 12.42 -10.63
C GLY A 331 -14.43 12.97 -11.86
N ARG A 332 -14.31 12.16 -12.94
CA ARG A 332 -14.07 12.69 -14.30
C ARG A 332 -15.17 13.71 -14.63
N GLY A 333 -14.91 14.99 -14.40
CA GLY A 333 -15.87 16.08 -14.62
C GLY A 333 -15.80 17.27 -13.66
N GLY A 334 -14.89 17.30 -12.68
CA GLY A 334 -14.68 18.46 -11.78
C GLY A 334 -13.66 19.47 -12.29
N ALA A 335 -13.76 19.95 -13.53
CA ALA A 335 -13.05 21.15 -13.96
C ALA A 335 -14.09 22.13 -14.50
N ALA A 336 -14.30 23.21 -13.75
CA ALA A 336 -14.97 24.41 -14.23
C ALA A 336 -14.12 25.11 -15.29
#